data_AF-A0A945DBA8-F1
#
_entry.id   AF-A0A945DBA8-F1
#
_cell.length_a   1.000
_cell.length_b   1.000
_cell.length_c   1.000
_cell.angle_alpha   90.00
_cell.angle_beta   90.00
_cell.angle_gamma   90.00
#
_symmetry.space_group_name_H-M   'P 1'
#
loop_
_entity.id
_entity.type
_entity.pdbx_description
1 polymer ?
#
loop_
_entity_poly.entity_id
_entity_poly.type
_entity_poly.pdbx_seq_one_letter_code
_entity_poly.pdbx_strand_id
1 'polypeptide(L)'
;MDLEILKDMLKENLQTKIDLLSKDLKANGFDSILNVAHQLKGNSGALALGYNNVNDLGKKLEKIAAKKDLPGIKKIIKELQTIQKNIR
;
A
#
# COMPACT_ATOMS: atom_id res chain seq x y z
N MET A 1 -6.58 20.29 -11.52
CA MET A 1 -5.78 19.05 -11.61
C MET A 1 -6.68 18.01 -12.22
N ASP A 2 -6.28 17.46 -13.37
CA ASP A 2 -7.07 16.46 -14.08
C ASP A 2 -7.20 15.17 -13.28
N LEU A 3 -8.39 14.57 -13.33
CA LEU A 3 -8.69 13.32 -12.63
C LEU A 3 -7.77 12.18 -13.10
N GLU A 4 -7.42 12.17 -14.38
CA GLU A 4 -6.49 11.20 -14.98
C GLU A 4 -5.10 11.32 -14.37
N ILE A 5 -4.60 12.55 -14.17
CA ILE A 5 -3.29 12.79 -13.53
C ILE A 5 -3.30 12.26 -12.08
N LEU A 6 -4.38 12.49 -11.33
CA LEU A 6 -4.52 11.97 -9.97
C LEU A 6 -4.49 10.44 -9.93
N LYS A 7 -5.13 9.78 -10.90
CA LYS A 7 -5.14 8.31 -11.01
C LYS A 7 -3.77 7.76 -11.34
N ASP A 8 -3.05 8.36 -12.29
CA ASP A 8 -1.69 7.97 -12.64
C ASP A 8 -0.75 8.11 -11.44
N MET A 9 -0.80 9.25 -10.75
CA MET A 9 -0.02 9.46 -9.52
C MET A 9 -0.34 8.44 -8.44
N LEU A 10 -1.62 8.08 -8.25
CA LEU A 10 -1.99 7.04 -7.29
C LEU A 10 -1.43 5.68 -7.72
N LYS A 11 -1.51 5.34 -9.01
CA LYS A 11 -1.02 4.08 -9.57
C LYS A 11 0.50 3.92 -9.38
N GLU A 12 1.26 4.97 -9.64
CA GLU A 12 2.71 5.03 -9.41
C GLU A 12 3.07 4.97 -7.93
N ASN A 13 2.30 5.68 -7.08
CA ASN A 13 2.50 5.63 -5.64
C ASN A 13 2.30 4.20 -5.10
N LEU A 14 1.22 3.53 -5.49
CA LEU A 14 0.96 2.14 -5.11
C LEU A 14 2.04 1.19 -5.65
N GLN A 15 2.53 1.40 -6.88
CA GLN A 15 3.66 0.62 -7.43
C GLN A 15 4.87 0.69 -6.51
N THR A 16 5.25 1.92 -6.15
CA THR A 16 6.39 2.19 -5.27
C THR A 16 6.22 1.49 -3.91
N LYS A 17 5.01 1.50 -3.33
CA LYS A 17 4.75 0.80 -2.06
C LYS A 17 4.85 -0.71 -2.21
N ILE A 18 4.30 -1.27 -3.29
CA ILE A 18 4.38 -2.71 -3.59
C ILE A 18 5.83 -3.17 -3.72
N ASP A 19 6.67 -2.38 -4.39
CA ASP A 19 8.08 -2.69 -4.58
C ASP A 19 8.88 -2.61 -3.27
N LEU A 20 8.66 -1.57 -2.47
CA LEU A 20 9.25 -1.44 -1.13
C LEU A 20 8.85 -2.62 -0.24
N LEU A 21 7.56 -2.94 -0.16
CA LEU A 21 7.07 -4.07 0.64
C LEU A 21 7.67 -5.39 0.18
N SER A 22 7.77 -5.61 -1.13
CA SER A 22 8.33 -6.85 -1.68
C SER A 22 9.83 -6.98 -1.41
N LYS A 23 10.57 -5.87 -1.45
CA LYS A 23 11.99 -5.81 -1.09
C LYS A 23 12.20 -6.05 0.40
N ASP A 24 11.49 -5.30 1.24
CA ASP A 24 11.66 -5.34 2.70
C ASP A 24 11.19 -6.66 3.30
N LEU A 25 10.17 -7.28 2.70
CA LEU A 25 9.75 -8.63 3.08
C LEU A 25 10.84 -9.68 2.87
N LYS A 26 11.64 -9.56 1.79
CA LYS A 26 12.79 -10.47 1.56
C LYS A 26 13.95 -10.20 2.52
N ALA A 27 14.11 -8.95 2.93
CA ALA A 27 15.16 -8.51 3.85
C ALA A 27 14.76 -8.60 5.34
N ASN A 28 13.54 -9.06 5.66
CA ASN A 28 12.95 -8.99 7.02
C ASN A 28 12.96 -7.57 7.63
N GLY A 29 12.86 -6.53 6.79
CA GLY A 29 12.89 -5.11 7.19
C GLY A 29 11.55 -4.60 7.72
N PHE A 30 11.06 -5.15 8.84
CA PHE A 30 9.72 -4.85 9.37
C PHE A 30 9.50 -3.37 9.73
N ASP A 31 10.54 -2.65 10.17
CA ASP A 31 10.45 -1.20 10.42
C ASP A 31 10.12 -0.40 9.15
N SER A 32 10.71 -0.79 8.02
CA SER A 32 10.40 -0.17 6.73
C SER A 32 8.97 -0.52 6.28
N ILE A 33 8.52 -1.75 6.54
CA ILE A 33 7.13 -2.17 6.28
C ILE A 33 6.14 -1.36 7.12
N LEU A 34 6.46 -1.05 8.38
CA LEU A 34 5.65 -0.17 9.24
C LEU A 34 5.60 1.26 8.68
N ASN A 35 6.71 1.79 8.17
CA ASN A 35 6.71 3.10 7.50
C ASN A 35 5.81 3.12 6.27
N VAL A 36 5.80 2.05 5.46
CA VAL A 36 4.88 1.94 4.33
C VAL A 36 3.42 1.87 4.82
N ALA A 37 3.14 1.18 5.92
CA ALA A 37 1.81 1.10 6.51
C ALA A 37 1.27 2.50 6.91
N HIS A 38 2.10 3.33 7.55
CA HIS A 38 1.75 4.71 7.87
C HIS A 38 1.45 5.54 6.63
N GLN A 39 2.26 5.41 5.58
CA GLN A 39 2.07 6.14 4.33
C GLN A 39 0.77 5.73 3.62
N LEU A 40 0.43 4.44 3.60
CA LEU A 40 -0.82 3.94 3.02
C LEU A 40 -2.05 4.43 3.81
N LYS A 41 -1.98 4.40 5.15
CA LYS A 41 -3.05 4.88 6.03
C LYS A 41 -3.37 6.37 5.81
N GLY A 42 -2.34 7.17 5.56
CA GLY A 42 -2.44 8.61 5.32
C GLY A 42 -2.55 9.00 3.84
N ASN A 43 -2.76 8.06 2.91
CA ASN A 43 -2.81 8.38 1.49
C ASN A 43 -4.09 9.16 1.16
N SER A 44 -3.99 10.49 1.10
CA SER A 44 -5.08 11.40 0.78
C SER A 44 -5.51 11.31 -0.69
N GLY A 45 -4.60 10.96 -1.60
CA GLY A 45 -4.91 10.73 -3.01
C GLY A 45 -5.84 9.53 -3.23
N ALA A 46 -5.65 8.46 -2.45
CA ALA A 46 -6.55 7.30 -2.46
C ALA A 46 -7.97 7.67 -1.99
N LEU A 47 -8.08 8.44 -0.89
CA LEU A 47 -9.35 8.93 -0.37
C LEU A 47 -10.08 9.84 -1.38
N ALA A 48 -9.36 10.78 -2.00
CA ALA A 48 -9.92 11.70 -2.98
C ALA A 48 -10.50 10.99 -4.22
N LEU A 49 -9.96 9.82 -4.55
CA LEU A 49 -10.41 8.98 -5.68
C LEU A 49 -11.36 7.85 -5.27
N GLY A 50 -11.78 7.78 -3.99
CA GLY A 50 -12.72 6.78 -3.48
C GLY A 50 -12.10 5.41 -3.15
N TYR A 51 -10.78 5.27 -3.18
CA TYR A 51 -10.05 4.04 -2.82
C TYR A 51 -9.80 3.93 -1.31
N ASN A 52 -10.86 4.03 -0.50
CA ASN A 52 -10.80 3.96 0.97
C ASN A 52 -10.15 2.67 1.49
N ASN A 53 -10.25 1.60 0.69
CA ASN A 53 -9.63 0.32 0.97
C ASN A 53 -8.10 0.41 1.08
N VAL A 54 -7.43 1.35 0.39
CA VAL A 54 -5.97 1.56 0.51
C VAL A 54 -5.61 1.98 1.94
N ASN A 55 -6.36 2.91 2.52
CA ASN A 55 -6.12 3.40 3.87
C ASN A 55 -6.37 2.30 4.91
N ASP A 56 -7.40 1.48 4.70
CA ASP A 56 -7.69 0.33 5.57
C ASP A 56 -6.63 -0.77 5.44
N LEU A 57 -6.09 -1.00 4.25
CA LEU A 57 -4.93 -1.88 4.06
C LEU A 57 -3.71 -1.36 4.81
N GLY A 58 -3.48 -0.04 4.83
CA GLY A 58 -2.43 0.57 5.66
C GLY A 58 -2.59 0.24 7.15
N LYS A 59 -3.80 0.42 7.72
CA LYS A 59 -4.08 0.05 9.12
C LYS A 59 -3.90 -1.45 9.39
N LYS A 60 -4.29 -2.31 8.44
CA LYS A 60 -4.10 -3.77 8.57
C LYS A 60 -2.63 -4.13 8.50
N LEU A 61 -1.88 -3.55 7.57
CA LEU A 61 -0.46 -3.78 7.39
C LEU A 61 0.34 -3.41 8.65
N GLU A 62 0.00 -2.30 9.31
CA GLU A 62 0.62 -1.88 10.57
C GLU A 62 0.52 -2.98 11.64
N LYS A 63 -0.68 -3.55 11.82
CA LYS A 63 -0.93 -4.64 12.79
C LYS A 63 -0.22 -5.94 12.42
N ILE A 64 -0.17 -6.27 11.14
CA ILE A 64 0.46 -7.50 10.62
C ILE A 64 1.99 -7.39 10.71
N ALA A 65 2.56 -6.22 10.37
CA ALA A 65 3.98 -5.94 10.44
C ALA A 65 4.49 -5.95 11.89
N ALA A 66 3.73 -5.39 12.84
CA ALA A 66 4.04 -5.47 14.26
C ALA A 66 4.11 -6.92 14.78
N LYS A 67 3.32 -7.83 14.19
CA LYS A 67 3.33 -9.28 14.49
C LYS A 67 4.34 -10.07 13.66
N LYS A 68 5.08 -9.43 12.75
CA LYS A 68 6.01 -10.07 11.81
C LYS A 68 5.36 -11.16 10.96
N ASP A 69 4.07 -11.01 10.64
CA ASP A 69 3.29 -12.01 9.92
C ASP A 69 3.56 -11.92 8.40
N LEU A 70 4.55 -12.69 7.93
CA LEU A 70 4.97 -12.74 6.53
C LEU A 70 3.83 -13.15 5.58
N PRO A 71 3.04 -14.22 5.85
CA PRO A 71 1.85 -14.53 5.05
C PRO A 71 0.87 -13.37 4.95
N GLY A 72 0.60 -12.69 6.07
CA GLY A 72 -0.28 -11.52 6.10
C GLY A 72 0.25 -10.38 5.24
N ILE A 73 1.55 -10.06 5.32
CA ILE A 73 2.17 -9.01 4.50
C ILE A 73 2.06 -9.36 3.00
N LYS A 74 2.31 -10.63 2.63
CA LYS A 74 2.14 -11.10 1.24
C LYS A 74 0.70 -10.93 0.75
N LYS A 75 -0.29 -11.16 1.61
CA LYS A 75 -1.70 -10.94 1.28
C LYS A 75 -1.99 -9.47 1.02
N ILE A 76 -1.49 -8.55 1.86
CA ILE A 76 -1.62 -7.11 1.65
C ILE A 76 -1.01 -6.68 0.32
N ILE A 77 0.19 -7.17 -0.02
CA ILE A 77 0.84 -6.86 -1.31
C ILE A 77 -0.07 -7.25 -2.49
N LYS A 78 -0.69 -8.45 -2.45
CA LYS A 78 -1.63 -8.89 -3.48
C LYS A 78 -2.87 -7.99 -3.56
N GLU A 79 -3.43 -7.59 -2.42
CA GLU A 79 -4.60 -6.69 -2.39
C GLU A 79 -4.26 -5.32 -2.99
N LEU A 80 -3.08 -4.75 -2.67
CA LEU A 80 -2.59 -3.51 -3.27
C LEU A 80 -2.40 -3.63 -4.80
N GLN A 81 -1.83 -4.74 -5.27
CA GLN A 81 -1.68 -5.02 -6.70
C GLN A 81 -3.04 -5.10 -7.42
N THR A 82 -4.04 -5.70 -6.79
CA THR A 82 -5.41 -5.74 -7.34
C THR A 82 -6.01 -4.35 -7.45
N ILE A 83 -5.87 -3.51 -6.41
CA ILE A 83 -6.36 -2.12 -6.45
C ILE A 83 -5.68 -1.35 -7.56
N GLN A 84 -4.34 -1.39 -7.61
CA GLN A 84 -3.55 -0.67 -8.60
C GLN A 84 -3.95 -1.03 -10.05
N LYS A 85 -4.20 -2.32 -10.33
CA LYS A 85 -4.64 -2.78 -11.66
C LYS A 85 -6.05 -2.31 -12.03
N ASN A 86 -6.88 -2.03 -11.05
CA ASN A 86 -8.26 -1.60 -11.23
C ASN A 86 -8.41 -0.07 -11.31
N ILE A 87 -7.34 0.69 -11.09
CA ILE A 87 -7.34 2.13 -11.37
C ILE A 87 -7.42 2.30 -12.89
N ARG A 88 -8.57 2.81 -13.34
CA ARG A 88 -8.90 3.15 -14.73
C ARG A 88 -9.09 4.64 -14.87
#